data_AF-A0A554LJE9-F1
#
_entry.id   AF-A0A554LJE9-F1
#
_cell.length_a   1.000
_cell.length_b   1.000
_cell.length_c   1.000
_cell.angle_alpha   90.00
_cell.angle_beta   90.00
_cell.angle_gamma   90.00
#
_symmetry.space_group_name_H-M   'P 1'
#
loop_
_entity.id
_entity.type
_entity.pdbx_description
1 polymer ?
#
loop_
_entity_poly.entity_id
_entity_poly.type
_entity_poly.pdbx_seq_one_letter_code
_entity_poly.pdbx_strand_id
1 'polypeptide(L)'
;MAVIAAHPVDLIALSRIEESFSAPPADYYFNRRKENCFLTGITPSPNNKYFNHLLLSYPVEFDLFFHFHTEKIYLVEIGSKLGENFVLKHKNIFFPTQITIKIPPIKTEKNIFSDPVKLAKIIEKSQGKKIWKELEKICLNCGICAWVCPLCYCFSINDEISSSGDACKRCRQWDSCVLPKFSQISGGYNFRPTPGDRLDNWYYHKFVRAVRERGKIDCVGCNRCIENCPAKINFRKIIKKLATKKE
;
A
#
# COMPACT_ATOMS: atom_id res chain seq x y z
N MET A 1 -19.53 7.43 -0.23
CA MET A 1 -18.81 6.20 0.19
C MET A 1 -18.10 6.51 1.49
N ALA A 2 -17.83 5.53 2.36
CA ALA A 2 -17.06 5.78 3.57
C ALA A 2 -16.06 4.65 3.83
N VAL A 3 -14.86 5.00 4.27
CA VAL A 3 -13.88 4.06 4.83
C VAL A 3 -13.92 4.20 6.34
N ILE A 4 -14.28 3.10 7.01
CA ILE A 4 -14.49 3.08 8.45
C ILE A 4 -13.30 2.43 9.15
N ALA A 5 -12.77 3.09 10.18
CA ALA A 5 -11.74 2.56 11.07
C ALA A 5 -10.48 2.05 10.33
N ALA A 6 -9.99 2.82 9.36
CA ALA A 6 -8.77 2.48 8.64
C ALA A 6 -7.56 2.47 9.57
N HIS A 7 -6.66 1.50 9.37
CA HIS A 7 -5.37 1.51 10.04
C HIS A 7 -4.55 2.71 9.53
N PRO A 8 -3.72 3.37 10.35
CA PRO A 8 -3.01 4.58 9.93
C PRO A 8 -2.09 4.37 8.72
N VAL A 9 -1.45 3.19 8.64
CA VAL A 9 -0.64 2.80 7.48
C VAL A 9 -1.44 2.68 6.17
N ASP A 10 -2.74 2.39 6.24
CA ASP A 10 -3.62 2.31 5.07
C ASP A 10 -4.04 3.69 4.60
N LEU A 11 -4.27 4.62 5.54
CA LEU A 11 -4.51 6.03 5.20
C LEU A 11 -3.28 6.66 4.54
N ILE A 12 -2.07 6.39 5.06
CA ILE A 12 -0.82 6.81 4.41
C ILE A 12 -0.68 6.18 3.02
N ALA A 13 -1.04 4.90 2.90
CA ALA A 13 -0.99 4.21 1.61
C ALA A 13 -1.97 4.82 0.61
N LEU A 14 -3.17 5.22 1.04
CA LEU A 14 -4.14 5.91 0.22
C LEU A 14 -3.59 7.24 -0.31
N SER A 15 -2.97 8.06 0.54
CA SER A 15 -2.32 9.32 0.10
C SER A 15 -1.19 9.06 -0.90
N ARG A 16 -0.42 7.98 -0.75
CA ARG A 16 0.62 7.61 -1.74
C ARG A 16 0.07 7.09 -3.06
N ILE A 17 -1.01 6.32 -3.00
CA ILE A 17 -1.73 5.84 -4.20
C ILE A 17 -2.33 7.04 -4.95
N GLU A 18 -2.83 8.03 -4.22
CA GLU A 18 -3.37 9.27 -4.78
C GLU A 18 -2.32 10.05 -5.56
N GLU A 19 -1.05 10.10 -5.11
CA GLU A 19 0.05 10.66 -5.91
C GLU A 19 0.20 9.97 -7.28
N SER A 20 0.00 8.64 -7.34
CA SER A 20 0.08 7.89 -8.60
C SER A 20 -1.14 8.09 -9.50
N PHE A 21 -2.35 8.12 -8.94
CA PHE A 21 -3.59 8.25 -9.74
C PHE A 21 -3.95 9.70 -10.08
N SER A 22 -3.40 10.68 -9.37
CA SER A 22 -3.58 12.10 -9.70
C SER A 22 -2.55 12.60 -10.71
N ALA A 23 -1.47 11.85 -10.94
CA ALA A 23 -0.47 12.17 -11.95
C ALA A 23 -1.07 12.12 -13.37
N PRO A 24 -0.71 13.05 -14.28
CA PRO A 24 -1.24 13.05 -15.65
C PRO A 24 -0.87 11.78 -16.47
N PRO A 25 -1.82 11.19 -17.21
CA PRO A 25 -3.26 11.50 -17.21
C PRO A 25 -3.92 10.99 -15.92
N ALA A 26 -4.61 11.88 -15.21
CA ALA A 26 -5.23 11.57 -13.93
C ALA A 26 -6.37 10.55 -14.10
N ASP A 27 -6.47 9.62 -13.16
CA ASP A 27 -7.52 8.59 -13.15
C ASP A 27 -8.83 9.15 -12.64
N TYR A 28 -9.77 9.33 -13.57
CA TYR A 28 -11.10 9.86 -13.29
C TYR A 28 -11.85 9.07 -12.21
N TYR A 29 -11.82 7.75 -12.26
CA TYR A 29 -12.63 6.90 -11.37
C TYR A 29 -12.10 6.88 -9.95
N PHE A 30 -10.77 6.80 -9.79
CA PHE A 30 -10.14 6.87 -8.49
C PHE A 30 -10.39 8.23 -7.83
N ASN A 31 -10.13 9.33 -8.53
CA ASN A 31 -10.24 10.68 -7.97
C ASN A 31 -11.69 11.01 -7.57
N ARG A 32 -12.67 10.71 -8.43
CA ARG A 32 -14.10 10.87 -8.10
C ARG A 32 -14.50 10.09 -6.85
N ARG A 33 -13.99 8.86 -6.69
CA ARG A 33 -14.28 8.05 -5.49
C ARG A 33 -13.64 8.63 -4.25
N LYS A 34 -12.38 9.08 -4.33
CA LYS A 34 -11.63 9.69 -3.22
C LYS A 34 -12.29 10.99 -2.75
N GLU A 35 -12.65 11.89 -3.66
CA GLU A 35 -13.36 13.16 -3.35
C GLU A 35 -14.70 12.95 -2.64
N ASN A 36 -15.38 11.83 -2.93
CA ASN A 36 -16.69 11.48 -2.36
C ASN A 36 -16.59 10.40 -1.25
N CYS A 37 -15.39 10.20 -0.71
CA CYS A 37 -15.13 9.23 0.35
C CYS A 37 -14.97 9.94 1.70
N PHE A 38 -15.79 9.56 2.67
CA PHE A 38 -15.57 9.94 4.06
C PHE A 38 -14.54 8.99 4.69
N LEU A 39 -13.41 9.52 5.13
CA LEU A 39 -12.27 8.75 5.63
C LEU A 39 -12.21 8.82 7.16
N THR A 40 -12.27 7.65 7.79
CA THR A 40 -12.02 7.57 9.23
C THR A 40 -10.86 6.63 9.55
N GLY A 41 -10.03 7.05 10.50
CA GLY A 41 -8.90 6.28 11.01
C GLY A 41 -9.13 5.81 12.44
N ILE A 42 -8.42 4.76 12.84
CA ILE A 42 -8.42 4.32 14.25
C ILE A 42 -7.00 4.06 14.73
N THR A 43 -6.71 4.44 15.97
CA THR A 43 -5.47 4.05 16.64
C THR A 43 -5.46 2.53 16.79
N PRO A 44 -4.47 1.83 16.21
CA PRO A 44 -4.39 0.39 16.34
C PRO A 44 -4.13 0.01 17.80
N SER A 45 -4.64 -1.15 18.21
CA SER A 45 -4.29 -1.73 19.50
C SER A 45 -2.76 -1.87 19.62
N PRO A 46 -2.15 -1.61 20.78
CA PRO A 46 -0.72 -1.84 21.01
C PRO A 46 -0.26 -3.26 20.65
N ASN A 47 -1.16 -4.25 20.71
CA ASN A 47 -0.89 -5.65 20.37
C ASN A 47 -1.02 -5.96 18.87
N ASN A 48 -1.23 -4.95 18.02
CA ASN A 48 -1.37 -5.16 16.59
C ASN A 48 -0.01 -5.51 15.96
N LYS A 49 0.15 -6.77 15.55
CA LYS A 49 1.36 -7.30 14.90
C LYS A 49 1.76 -6.60 13.58
N TYR A 50 0.85 -5.85 12.96
CA TYR A 50 1.11 -5.07 11.75
C TYR A 50 1.54 -3.63 12.04
N PHE A 51 1.58 -3.24 13.32
CA PHE A 51 2.05 -1.95 13.75
C PHE A 51 3.57 -1.91 13.67
N ASN A 52 4.08 -1.09 12.75
CA ASN A 52 5.49 -0.80 12.67
C ASN A 52 5.68 0.70 12.54
N HIS A 53 6.41 1.28 13.48
CA HIS A 53 6.72 2.71 13.57
C HIS A 53 7.56 3.24 12.39
N LEU A 54 8.07 2.35 11.54
CA LEU A 54 9.17 2.63 10.62
C LEU A 54 8.94 3.74 9.58
N LEU A 55 7.71 4.21 9.32
CA LEU A 55 7.45 5.17 8.22
C LEU A 55 6.33 6.19 8.50
N LEU A 56 6.07 6.51 9.76
CA LEU A 56 5.10 7.56 10.12
C LEU A 56 5.74 8.95 9.97
N SER A 57 6.11 9.35 8.75
CA SER A 57 6.72 10.67 8.49
C SER A 57 5.80 11.60 7.69
N TYR A 58 4.55 11.19 7.47
CA TYR A 58 3.63 11.88 6.56
C TYR A 58 2.38 12.36 7.29
N PRO A 59 1.87 13.56 6.94
CA PRO A 59 0.52 13.95 7.31
C PRO A 59 -0.44 12.90 6.74
N VAL A 60 -1.36 12.46 7.58
CA VAL A 60 -2.39 11.49 7.21
C VAL A 60 -3.67 12.27 6.94
N GLU A 61 -4.24 12.13 5.74
CA GLU A 61 -5.55 12.71 5.47
C GLU A 61 -6.65 11.84 6.06
N PHE A 62 -7.55 12.46 6.82
CA PHE A 62 -8.75 11.84 7.38
C PHE A 62 -9.79 12.91 7.70
N ASP A 63 -11.06 12.52 7.76
CA ASP A 63 -12.13 13.37 8.25
C ASP A 63 -12.25 13.26 9.77
N LEU A 64 -12.23 12.03 10.31
CA LEU A 64 -12.26 11.74 11.74
C LEU A 64 -11.24 10.66 12.09
N PHE A 65 -10.55 10.81 13.22
CA PHE A 65 -9.62 9.80 13.70
C PHE A 65 -9.93 9.43 15.16
N PHE A 66 -10.11 8.13 15.40
CA PHE A 66 -10.54 7.61 16.68
C PHE A 66 -9.34 7.09 17.48
N HIS A 67 -9.19 7.54 18.72
CA HIS A 67 -8.18 7.08 19.67
C HIS A 67 -8.87 6.36 20.83
N PHE A 68 -8.41 5.15 21.13
CA PHE A 68 -8.93 4.41 22.27
C PHE A 68 -8.56 5.12 23.58
N HIS A 69 -9.55 5.31 24.46
CA HIS A 69 -9.35 5.90 25.79
C HIS A 69 -9.77 4.94 26.90
N THR A 70 -11.00 4.44 26.83
CA THR A 70 -11.52 3.38 27.71
C THR A 70 -12.37 2.41 26.89
N GLU A 71 -12.85 1.32 27.49
CA GLU A 71 -13.65 0.29 26.80
C GLU A 71 -14.87 0.82 26.03
N LYS A 72 -15.44 1.96 26.47
CA LYS A 72 -16.65 2.55 25.87
C LYS A 72 -16.43 3.94 25.28
N ILE A 73 -15.23 4.51 25.41
CA ILE A 73 -14.96 5.90 25.06
C ILE A 73 -13.77 5.97 24.10
N TYR A 74 -14.00 6.68 23.00
CA TYR A 74 -12.97 7.07 22.06
C TYR A 74 -12.80 8.59 22.10
N LEU A 75 -11.55 9.05 22.05
CA LEU A 75 -11.24 10.44 21.72
C LEU A 75 -11.25 10.57 20.21
N VAL A 76 -11.81 11.66 19.69
CA VAL A 76 -11.97 11.87 18.26
C VAL A 76 -11.22 13.12 17.85
N GLU A 77 -10.25 12.96 16.95
CA GLU A 77 -9.58 14.05 16.26
C GLU A 77 -10.34 14.39 14.98
N ILE A 78 -10.54 15.68 14.72
CA ILE A 78 -11.22 16.18 13.52
C ILE A 78 -10.14 16.65 12.54
N GLY A 79 -10.06 16.00 11.38
CA GLY A 79 -9.04 16.27 10.37
C GLY A 79 -9.51 17.11 9.19
N SER A 80 -10.83 17.30 9.02
CA SER A 80 -11.39 18.01 7.87
C SER A 80 -12.67 18.79 8.21
N LYS A 81 -13.07 19.70 7.30
CA LYS A 81 -14.35 20.42 7.39
C LYS A 81 -15.55 19.49 7.31
N LEU A 82 -15.46 18.40 6.54
CA LEU A 82 -16.50 17.39 6.46
C LEU A 82 -16.65 16.65 7.80
N GLY A 83 -15.53 16.30 8.44
CA GLY A 83 -15.50 15.71 9.78
C GLY A 83 -16.11 16.64 10.83
N GLU A 84 -15.77 17.92 10.80
CA GLU A 84 -16.34 18.93 11.71
C GLU A 84 -17.86 19.02 11.58
N ASN A 85 -18.37 19.15 10.34
CA ASN A 85 -19.81 19.19 10.07
C ASN A 85 -20.50 17.91 10.53
N PHE A 86 -19.85 16.75 10.35
CA PHE A 86 -20.38 15.46 10.80
C PHE A 86 -20.53 15.42 12.32
N VAL A 87 -19.51 15.84 13.07
CA VAL A 87 -19.52 15.90 14.53
C VAL A 87 -20.60 16.87 15.04
N LEU A 88 -20.69 18.07 14.44
CA LEU A 88 -21.69 19.08 14.82
C LEU A 88 -23.14 18.62 14.60
N LYS A 89 -23.37 17.76 13.60
CA LYS A 89 -24.70 17.19 13.32
C LYS A 89 -25.10 16.07 14.29
N HIS A 90 -24.13 15.39 14.92
CA HIS A 90 -24.34 14.20 15.75
C HIS A 90 -23.93 14.41 17.23
N LYS A 91 -24.39 15.51 17.83
CA LYS A 91 -24.08 15.89 19.23
C LYS A 91 -24.58 14.89 20.28
N ASN A 92 -25.42 13.93 19.90
CA ASN A 92 -25.90 12.87 20.78
C ASN A 92 -24.85 11.77 21.04
N ILE A 93 -23.80 11.69 20.21
CA ILE A 93 -22.72 10.70 20.34
C ILE A 93 -21.32 11.32 20.42
N PHE A 94 -21.16 12.59 20.02
CA PHE A 94 -19.91 13.33 20.16
C PHE A 94 -20.04 14.42 21.22
N PHE A 95 -19.12 14.42 22.18
CA PHE A 95 -19.10 15.37 23.29
C PHE A 95 -17.75 16.09 23.35
N PRO A 96 -17.73 17.41 23.61
CA PRO A 96 -16.48 18.14 23.75
C PRO A 96 -15.68 17.64 24.96
N THR A 97 -14.36 17.61 24.83
CA THR A 97 -13.44 17.19 25.90
C THR A 97 -12.20 18.07 25.93
N GLN A 98 -11.59 18.20 27.10
CA GLN A 98 -10.30 18.88 27.29
C GLN A 98 -9.11 17.91 27.27
N ILE A 99 -9.36 16.61 27.14
CA ILE A 99 -8.30 15.59 27.11
C ILE A 99 -7.48 15.76 25.83
N THR A 100 -6.18 16.00 26.00
CA THR A 100 -5.24 16.08 24.88
C THR A 100 -4.83 14.67 24.43
N ILE A 101 -4.93 14.41 23.12
CA ILE A 101 -4.44 13.17 22.51
C ILE A 101 -2.92 13.18 22.53
N LYS A 102 -2.30 12.21 23.22
CA LYS A 102 -0.84 12.01 23.19
C LYS A 102 -0.48 11.09 22.04
N ILE A 103 0.01 11.66 20.94
CA ILE A 103 0.55 10.88 19.83
C ILE A 103 1.99 10.47 20.19
N PRO A 104 2.32 9.17 20.24
CA PRO A 104 3.68 8.74 20.55
C PRO A 104 4.65 9.27 19.48
N PRO A 105 5.83 9.78 19.88
CA PRO A 105 6.80 10.29 18.94
C PRO A 105 7.25 9.19 17.99
N ILE A 106 7.37 9.54 16.71
CA ILE A 106 7.76 8.60 15.68
C ILE A 106 9.26 8.35 15.81
N LYS A 107 9.63 7.12 16.16
CA LYS A 107 11.03 6.69 16.16
C LYS A 107 11.45 6.34 14.74
N THR A 108 12.13 7.27 14.06
CA THR A 108 12.85 6.96 12.82
C THR A 108 14.14 6.22 13.16
N GLU A 109 14.14 4.90 13.01
CA GLU A 109 15.38 4.13 13.02
C GLU A 109 16.14 4.36 11.71
N LYS A 110 17.38 4.86 11.80
CA LYS A 110 18.28 4.93 10.64
C LYS A 110 18.58 3.51 10.16
N ASN A 111 18.06 3.15 9.00
CA ASN A 111 18.32 1.86 8.37
C ASN A 111 18.29 2.00 6.84
N ILE A 112 18.51 0.91 6.11
CA ILE A 112 18.54 0.96 4.64
C ILE A 112 17.25 1.52 4.00
N PHE A 113 16.11 1.42 4.69
CA PHE A 113 14.83 1.97 4.22
C PHE A 113 14.67 3.47 4.48
N SER A 114 15.51 4.07 5.33
CA SER A 114 15.52 5.52 5.55
C SER A 114 16.31 6.29 4.49
N ASP A 115 16.99 5.61 3.56
CA ASP A 115 17.67 6.20 2.41
C ASP A 115 17.12 5.59 1.10
N PRO A 116 16.01 6.15 0.57
CA PRO A 116 15.38 5.66 -0.66
C PRO A 116 16.31 5.62 -1.87
N VAL A 117 17.23 6.59 -1.99
CA VAL A 117 18.15 6.69 -3.13
C VAL A 117 19.19 5.57 -3.08
N LYS A 118 19.78 5.32 -1.91
CA LYS A 118 20.71 4.19 -1.72
C LYS A 118 20.01 2.85 -1.91
N LEU A 119 18.79 2.70 -1.39
CA LEU A 119 18.01 1.48 -1.58
C LEU A 119 17.70 1.23 -3.05
N ALA A 120 17.27 2.26 -3.80
CA ALA A 120 17.03 2.16 -5.24
C ALA A 120 18.27 1.65 -5.98
N LYS A 121 19.44 2.21 -5.70
CA LYS A 121 20.72 1.78 -6.31
C LYS A 121 21.05 0.31 -6.00
N ILE A 122 20.77 -0.17 -4.80
CA ILE A 122 21.02 -1.56 -4.41
C ILE A 122 20.11 -2.52 -5.19
N ILE A 123 18.81 -2.18 -5.30
CA ILE A 123 17.86 -3.01 -6.05
C ILE A 123 18.18 -2.99 -7.54
N GLU A 124 18.48 -1.81 -8.11
CA GLU A 124 18.85 -1.70 -9.52
C GLU A 124 20.09 -2.54 -9.87
N LYS A 125 21.13 -2.48 -9.03
CA LYS A 125 22.32 -3.33 -9.20
C LYS A 125 22.06 -4.82 -9.02
N SER A 126 20.92 -5.21 -8.45
CA SER A 126 20.58 -6.60 -8.22
C SER A 126 19.87 -7.27 -9.41
N GLN A 127 19.45 -6.51 -10.43
CA GLN A 127 18.81 -7.08 -11.61
C GLN A 127 19.70 -8.15 -12.27
N GLY A 128 19.11 -9.29 -12.63
CA GLY A 128 19.85 -10.43 -13.20
C GLY A 128 20.70 -11.24 -12.22
N LYS A 129 20.79 -10.87 -10.93
CA LYS A 129 21.56 -11.65 -9.94
C LYS A 129 20.89 -12.98 -9.58
N LYS A 130 21.70 -13.94 -9.14
CA LYS A 130 21.29 -15.32 -8.77
C LYS A 130 20.18 -15.38 -7.72
N ILE A 131 20.08 -14.38 -6.85
CA ILE A 131 19.05 -14.29 -5.80
C ILE A 131 17.63 -14.39 -6.36
N TRP A 132 17.36 -13.89 -7.57
CA TRP A 132 16.04 -13.98 -8.19
C TRP A 132 15.71 -15.41 -8.58
N LYS A 133 16.69 -16.18 -9.06
CA LYS A 133 16.56 -17.62 -9.31
C LYS A 133 16.44 -18.44 -8.03
N GLU A 134 17.04 -17.99 -6.91
CA GLU A 134 16.83 -18.62 -5.61
C GLU A 134 15.40 -18.38 -5.08
N LEU A 135 14.90 -17.15 -5.21
CA LEU A 135 13.53 -16.80 -4.85
C LEU A 135 12.50 -17.51 -5.74
N GLU A 136 12.81 -17.69 -7.02
CA GLU A 136 11.99 -18.42 -7.99
C GLU A 136 11.63 -19.83 -7.49
N LYS A 137 12.60 -20.54 -6.91
CA LYS A 137 12.44 -21.92 -6.42
C LYS A 137 11.49 -22.05 -5.22
N ILE A 138 11.29 -20.99 -4.46
CA ILE A 138 10.46 -21.01 -3.24
C ILE A 138 9.14 -20.26 -3.40
N CYS A 139 9.03 -19.36 -4.38
CA CYS A 139 7.84 -18.54 -4.56
C CYS A 139 6.69 -19.35 -5.16
N LEU A 140 5.55 -19.38 -4.46
CA LEU A 140 4.35 -20.10 -4.90
C LEU A 140 3.50 -19.36 -5.95
N ASN A 141 3.90 -18.15 -6.38
CA ASN A 141 3.10 -17.27 -7.26
C ASN A 141 1.66 -16.98 -6.79
N CYS A 142 1.36 -17.12 -5.51
CA CYS A 142 -0.01 -16.94 -4.98
C CYS A 142 -0.50 -15.47 -5.00
N GLY A 143 0.38 -14.50 -5.24
CA GLY A 143 0.01 -13.08 -5.29
C GLY A 143 -0.34 -12.44 -3.94
N ILE A 144 -0.30 -13.18 -2.83
CA ILE A 144 -0.71 -12.67 -1.50
C ILE A 144 0.01 -11.38 -1.11
N CYS A 145 1.28 -11.23 -1.49
CA CYS A 145 2.07 -10.03 -1.22
C CYS A 145 1.53 -8.77 -1.93
N ALA A 146 0.76 -8.92 -3.01
CA ALA A 146 0.04 -7.84 -3.65
C ALA A 146 -1.34 -7.64 -3.03
N TRP A 147 -2.09 -8.71 -2.79
CA TRP A 147 -3.46 -8.64 -2.25
C TRP A 147 -3.53 -8.02 -0.85
N VAL A 148 -2.51 -8.20 0.00
CA VAL A 148 -2.48 -7.60 1.34
C VAL A 148 -1.75 -6.26 1.39
N CYS A 149 -1.15 -5.82 0.28
CA CYS A 149 -0.38 -4.59 0.23
C CYS A 149 -1.29 -3.42 -0.13
N PRO A 150 -1.43 -2.41 0.74
CA PRO A 150 -2.31 -1.27 0.47
C PRO A 150 -1.74 -0.32 -0.58
N LEU A 151 -0.57 -0.63 -1.18
CA LEU A 151 0.08 0.13 -2.25
C LEU A 151 0.11 -0.66 -3.58
N CYS A 152 -0.54 -1.83 -3.67
CA CYS A 152 -0.58 -2.62 -4.89
C CYS A 152 -1.88 -2.34 -5.66
N TYR A 153 -1.78 -1.47 -6.66
CA TYR A 153 -2.91 -0.93 -7.40
C TYR A 153 -2.96 -1.37 -8.87
N CYS A 154 -2.14 -2.33 -9.28
CA CYS A 154 -2.19 -2.89 -10.63
C CYS A 154 -3.59 -3.43 -10.94
N PHE A 155 -4.02 -3.35 -12.19
CA PHE A 155 -5.31 -3.87 -12.61
C PHE A 155 -5.23 -4.35 -14.05
N SER A 156 -6.15 -5.22 -14.42
CA SER A 156 -6.46 -5.56 -15.80
C SER A 156 -7.81 -4.96 -16.20
N ILE A 157 -8.08 -4.97 -17.50
CA ILE A 157 -9.31 -4.50 -18.09
C ILE A 157 -9.93 -5.67 -18.83
N ASN A 158 -11.17 -6.00 -18.49
CA ASN A 158 -11.94 -7.05 -19.13
C ASN A 158 -13.24 -6.47 -19.69
N ASP A 159 -13.64 -6.93 -20.87
CA ASP A 159 -14.93 -6.59 -21.47
C ASP A 159 -15.94 -7.68 -21.11
N GLU A 160 -16.98 -7.30 -20.37
CA GLU A 160 -18.11 -8.15 -20.00
C GLU A 160 -19.23 -7.97 -21.01
N ILE A 161 -19.52 -9.02 -21.78
CA ILE A 161 -20.60 -9.02 -22.78
C ILE A 161 -21.86 -9.57 -22.11
N SER A 162 -22.98 -8.86 -22.28
CA SER A 162 -24.30 -9.30 -21.84
C SER A 162 -24.67 -10.68 -22.42
N SER A 163 -25.53 -11.42 -21.73
CA SER A 163 -25.98 -12.74 -22.21
C SER A 163 -26.72 -12.68 -23.55
N SER A 164 -27.39 -11.56 -23.85
CA SER A 164 -28.04 -11.25 -25.13
C SER A 164 -27.08 -10.81 -26.23
N GLY A 165 -25.85 -10.39 -25.88
CA GLY A 165 -24.85 -9.90 -26.83
C GLY A 165 -25.07 -8.48 -27.36
N ASP A 166 -26.12 -7.79 -26.91
CA ASP A 166 -26.50 -6.44 -27.34
C ASP A 166 -25.81 -5.32 -26.53
N ALA A 167 -25.27 -5.66 -25.36
CA ALA A 167 -24.49 -4.76 -24.52
C ALA A 167 -23.11 -5.32 -24.16
N CYS A 168 -22.13 -4.42 -24.06
CA CYS A 168 -20.78 -4.70 -23.58
C CYS A 168 -20.37 -3.64 -22.55
N LYS A 169 -19.77 -4.07 -21.45
CA LYS A 169 -19.25 -3.20 -20.39
C LYS A 169 -17.77 -3.46 -20.19
N ARG A 170 -16.97 -2.40 -20.23
CA ARG A 170 -15.55 -2.46 -19.89
C ARG A 170 -15.35 -2.31 -18.38
N CYS A 171 -14.83 -3.35 -17.75
CA CYS A 171 -14.62 -3.44 -16.31
C CYS A 171 -13.13 -3.42 -15.97
N ARG A 172 -12.79 -2.70 -14.90
CA ARG A 172 -11.46 -2.77 -14.26
C ARG A 172 -11.49 -3.87 -13.21
N GLN A 173 -10.58 -4.84 -13.33
CA GLN A 173 -10.43 -5.93 -12.37
C GLN A 173 -9.08 -5.85 -11.66
N TRP A 174 -9.06 -6.09 -10.36
CA TRP A 174 -7.82 -6.09 -9.60
C TRP A 174 -6.91 -7.23 -10.09
N ASP A 175 -5.65 -6.90 -10.35
CA ASP A 175 -4.64 -7.82 -10.89
C ASP A 175 -3.26 -7.42 -10.34
N SER A 176 -2.20 -8.14 -10.68
CA SER A 176 -0.87 -7.83 -10.16
C SER A 176 0.28 -8.24 -11.04
N CYS A 177 1.32 -7.42 -11.07
CA CYS A 177 2.57 -7.71 -11.77
C CYS A 177 3.32 -8.96 -11.26
N VAL A 178 2.92 -9.52 -10.12
CA VAL A 178 3.45 -10.79 -9.61
C VAL A 178 2.70 -12.03 -10.11
N LEU A 179 1.54 -11.85 -10.75
CA LEU A 179 0.74 -12.96 -11.29
C LEU A 179 1.23 -13.39 -12.67
N PRO A 180 1.17 -14.69 -13.01
CA PRO A 180 1.76 -15.21 -14.24
C PRO A 180 1.25 -14.57 -15.52
N LYS A 181 -0.04 -14.25 -15.61
CA LYS A 181 -0.68 -13.74 -16.83
C LYS A 181 -0.57 -12.22 -17.01
N PHE A 182 -0.16 -11.48 -15.98
CA PHE A 182 -0.20 -10.01 -16.02
C PHE A 182 0.71 -9.39 -17.08
N SER A 183 1.86 -10.01 -17.35
CA SER A 183 2.82 -9.55 -18.37
C SER A 183 2.71 -10.30 -19.70
N GLN A 184 1.65 -11.11 -19.87
CA GLN A 184 1.39 -11.82 -21.11
C GLN A 184 0.66 -10.88 -22.10
N ILE A 185 1.14 -10.85 -23.34
CA ILE A 185 0.54 -10.08 -24.43
C ILE A 185 -0.10 -10.99 -25.48
N SER A 186 -0.79 -10.38 -26.44
CA SER A 186 -1.32 -11.06 -27.63
C SER A 186 -0.23 -11.91 -28.30
N GLY A 187 -0.60 -13.12 -28.73
CA GLY A 187 0.36 -14.11 -29.25
C GLY A 187 1.02 -15.00 -28.19
N GLY A 188 0.69 -14.82 -26.90
CA GLY A 188 1.13 -15.71 -25.83
C GLY A 188 2.53 -15.40 -25.28
N TYR A 189 3.23 -14.42 -25.84
CA TYR A 189 4.52 -13.98 -25.32
C TYR A 189 4.36 -13.33 -23.95
N ASN A 190 5.28 -13.64 -23.03
CA ASN A 190 5.27 -13.11 -21.67
C ASN A 190 6.63 -12.53 -21.33
N PHE A 191 6.68 -11.24 -21.01
CA PHE A 191 7.92 -10.53 -20.67
C PHE A 191 8.51 -10.96 -19.32
N ARG A 192 7.72 -11.63 -18.47
CA ARG A 192 8.13 -12.08 -17.13
C ARG A 192 7.62 -13.50 -16.89
N PRO A 193 8.15 -14.50 -17.64
CA PRO A 193 7.62 -15.85 -17.63
C PRO A 193 7.88 -16.54 -16.28
N THR A 194 8.97 -16.21 -15.58
CA THR A 194 9.33 -16.88 -14.32
C THR A 194 8.91 -16.10 -13.07
N PRO A 195 8.70 -16.79 -11.93
CA PRO A 195 8.49 -16.12 -10.64
C PRO A 195 9.64 -15.18 -10.26
N GLY A 196 10.88 -15.53 -10.63
CA GLY A 196 12.06 -14.72 -10.38
C GLY A 196 11.98 -13.37 -11.09
N ASP A 197 11.63 -13.36 -12.38
CA ASP A 197 11.47 -12.13 -13.18
C ASP A 197 10.38 -11.22 -12.61
N ARG A 198 9.26 -11.83 -12.17
CA ARG A 198 8.14 -11.11 -11.56
C ARG A 198 8.49 -10.54 -10.19
N LEU A 199 9.23 -11.27 -9.37
CA LEU A 199 9.71 -10.78 -8.08
C LEU A 199 10.74 -9.65 -8.27
N ASP A 200 11.72 -9.81 -9.15
CA ASP A 200 12.68 -8.73 -9.48
C ASP A 200 11.93 -7.44 -9.86
N ASN A 201 10.95 -7.56 -10.77
CA ASN A 201 10.09 -6.44 -11.15
C ASN A 201 9.28 -5.85 -9.97
N TRP A 202 8.80 -6.68 -9.04
CA TRP A 202 8.09 -6.20 -7.85
C TRP A 202 9.00 -5.37 -6.94
N TYR A 203 10.25 -5.79 -6.72
CA TYR A 203 11.23 -4.98 -5.98
C TYR A 203 11.58 -3.70 -6.74
N TYR A 204 11.84 -3.82 -8.04
CA TYR A 204 12.16 -2.68 -8.89
C TYR A 204 11.06 -1.62 -8.87
N HIS A 205 9.79 -2.04 -9.05
CA HIS A 205 8.65 -1.13 -9.03
C HIS A 205 8.56 -0.40 -7.69
N LYS A 206 8.67 -1.15 -6.58
CA LYS A 206 8.48 -0.60 -5.23
C LYS A 206 9.62 0.30 -4.74
N PHE A 207 10.85 -0.01 -5.12
CA PHE A 207 12.03 0.59 -4.50
C PHE A 207 12.89 1.41 -5.48
N VAL A 208 12.72 1.23 -6.79
CA VAL A 208 13.47 1.98 -7.82
C VAL A 208 12.54 2.94 -8.54
N ARG A 209 11.50 2.41 -9.22
CA ARG A 209 10.59 3.22 -10.02
C ARG A 209 9.84 4.25 -9.18
N ALA A 210 9.30 3.84 -8.03
CA ALA A 210 8.64 4.75 -7.10
C ALA A 210 9.55 5.92 -6.66
N VAL A 211 10.83 5.63 -6.39
CA VAL A 211 11.80 6.66 -5.97
C VAL A 211 12.11 7.61 -7.12
N ARG A 212 12.21 7.11 -8.36
CA ARG A 212 12.43 7.94 -9.55
C ARG A 212 11.25 8.86 -9.85
N GLU A 213 10.04 8.34 -9.71
CA GLU A 213 8.82 9.08 -10.06
C GLU A 213 8.37 10.05 -8.94
N ARG A 214 8.53 9.66 -7.67
CA ARG A 214 7.93 10.37 -6.52
C ARG A 214 8.92 10.68 -5.39
N GLY A 215 10.19 10.31 -5.51
CA GLY A 215 11.20 10.52 -4.47
C GLY A 215 11.02 9.63 -3.22
N LYS A 216 10.06 8.70 -3.23
CA LYS A 216 9.68 7.86 -2.08
C LYS A 216 9.60 6.39 -2.49
N ILE A 217 9.73 5.48 -1.53
CA ILE A 217 9.48 4.05 -1.77
C ILE A 217 7.99 3.71 -1.66
N ASP A 218 7.52 2.76 -2.46
CA ASP A 218 6.15 2.21 -2.38
C ASP A 218 6.07 1.07 -1.35
N CYS A 219 6.43 1.40 -0.11
CA CYS A 219 6.24 0.58 1.07
C CYS A 219 5.91 1.46 2.27
N VAL A 220 4.79 1.22 2.97
CA VAL A 220 4.40 1.90 4.22
C VAL A 220 4.83 1.14 5.48
N GLY A 221 5.56 0.02 5.32
CA GLY A 221 6.11 -0.72 6.46
C GLY A 221 5.12 -1.60 7.23
N CYS A 222 3.90 -1.82 6.73
CA CYS A 222 2.86 -2.59 7.41
C CYS A 222 3.15 -4.10 7.60
N ASN A 223 4.23 -4.61 7.01
CA ASN A 223 4.70 -6.00 7.08
C ASN A 223 3.70 -7.10 6.64
N ARG A 224 2.49 -6.76 6.19
CA ARG A 224 1.46 -7.74 5.78
C ARG A 224 1.94 -8.74 4.74
N CYS A 225 2.78 -8.30 3.79
CA CYS A 225 3.34 -9.18 2.76
C CYS A 225 4.33 -10.22 3.30
N ILE A 226 4.97 -9.96 4.45
CA ILE A 226 5.86 -10.90 5.13
C ILE A 226 5.02 -11.90 5.93
N GLU A 227 4.10 -11.39 6.74
CA GLU A 227 3.27 -12.19 7.66
C GLU A 227 2.37 -13.19 6.93
N ASN A 228 1.84 -12.81 5.76
CA ASN A 228 0.92 -13.64 5.00
C ASN A 228 1.61 -14.49 3.92
N CYS A 229 2.95 -14.45 3.80
CA CYS A 229 3.64 -15.23 2.77
C CYS A 229 3.75 -16.71 3.18
N PRO A 230 3.08 -17.65 2.49
CA PRO A 230 3.18 -19.08 2.83
C PRO A 230 4.59 -19.65 2.63
N ALA A 231 5.35 -19.06 1.69
CA ALA A 231 6.76 -19.41 1.44
C ALA A 231 7.76 -18.74 2.39
N LYS A 232 7.29 -17.96 3.38
CA LYS A 232 8.11 -17.25 4.37
C LYS A 232 9.15 -16.30 3.75
N ILE A 233 8.85 -15.75 2.56
CA ILE A 233 9.70 -14.75 1.90
C ILE A 233 9.62 -13.44 2.70
N ASN A 234 10.78 -12.94 3.11
CA ASN A 234 10.89 -11.68 3.85
C ASN A 234 11.70 -10.65 3.05
N PHE A 235 11.02 -9.65 2.48
CA PHE A 235 11.68 -8.66 1.62
C PHE A 235 12.77 -7.86 2.31
N ARG A 236 12.65 -7.63 3.62
CA ARG A 236 13.68 -6.93 4.41
C ARG A 236 14.95 -7.77 4.52
N LYS A 237 14.83 -9.08 4.71
CA LYS A 237 15.99 -9.99 4.72
C LYS A 237 16.67 -10.04 3.35
N ILE A 238 15.89 -10.06 2.26
CA ILE A 238 16.44 -10.03 0.90
C ILE A 238 17.20 -8.72 0.64
N ILE A 239 16.61 -7.57 0.95
CA ILE A 239 17.27 -6.27 0.79
C ILE A 239 18.55 -6.18 1.61
N LYS A 240 18.56 -6.68 2.85
CA LYS A 240 19.78 -6.77 3.67
C LYS A 240 20.86 -7.64 3.01
N LYS A 241 20.49 -8.81 2.47
CA LYS A 241 21.42 -9.69 1.73
C LYS A 241 22.02 -8.99 0.50
N LEU A 242 21.18 -8.28 -0.26
CA LEU A 242 21.60 -7.51 -1.43
C LEU A 242 22.56 -6.37 -1.05
N ALA A 243 22.35 -5.73 0.09
CA ALA A 243 23.20 -4.66 0.57
C ALA A 243 24.58 -5.14 1.06
N THR A 244 24.67 -6.36 1.59
CA THR A 244 25.92 -6.94 2.11
C THR A 244 26.79 -7.59 1.04
N LYS A 245 26.20 -8.13 -0.03
CA LYS A 245 26.94 -8.81 -1.09
C LYS A 245 27.54 -7.79 -2.06
N LYS A 246 28.86 -7.57 -1.95
CA LYS A 246 29.70 -7.07 -3.06
C LYS A 246 29.92 -8.24 -4.03
N GLU A 247 28.90 -8.54 -4.84
CA GLU A 247 29.07 -9.29 -6.09
C GLU A 247 29.18 -8.28 -7.23
#